data_AF-A0A9Q3KCD1-F1
#
_entry.id   AF-A0A9Q3KCD1-F1
#
_cell.length_a   1.000
_cell.length_b   1.000
_cell.length_c   1.000
_cell.angle_alpha   90.00
_cell.angle_beta   90.00
_cell.angle_gamma   90.00
#
_symmetry.space_group_name_H-M   'P 1'
#
loop_
_entity.id
_entity.type
_entity.pdbx_description
1 polymer ?
#
loop_
_entity_poly.entity_id
_entity_poly.type
_entity_poly.pdbx_seq_one_letter_code
_entity_poly.pdbx_strand_id
1 'polypeptide(L)'
;MGSPCHGSLKASEWALLYKVYIPFLMLSKQMSLDEHKSGKTQRKMGLSEELSNELTKNTFNLISAINIATNRTVSMDDATAFSEHWKKFFLSNQHLLPKQKIKPNHHFADHIPELFHCWGCQGESM
;
A
#
# COMPACT_ATOMS: atom_id res chain seq x y z
N MET A 1 -2.10 -17.83 5.46
CA MET A 1 -2.88 -16.85 6.23
C MET A 1 -4.34 -17.29 6.16
N GLY A 2 -4.86 -17.94 7.20
CA GLY A 2 -6.19 -18.57 7.19
C GLY A 2 -6.39 -19.74 8.16
N SER A 3 -5.57 -19.88 9.22
CA SER A 3 -5.84 -20.89 10.25
C SER A 3 -6.92 -20.38 11.21
N PRO A 4 -7.97 -21.17 11.52
CA PRO A 4 -9.13 -20.74 12.33
C PRO A 4 -8.79 -20.23 13.74
N CYS A 5 -7.61 -20.54 14.25
CA CYS A 5 -7.14 -20.20 15.60
C CYS A 5 -6.50 -18.81 15.73
N HIS A 6 -6.32 -18.07 14.63
CA HIS A 6 -5.82 -16.70 14.67
C HIS A 6 -7.00 -15.78 14.38
N GLY A 7 -7.36 -14.92 15.34
CA GLY A 7 -8.42 -13.94 15.17
C GLY A 7 -8.27 -13.19 13.85
N SER A 8 -9.33 -13.13 13.06
CA SER A 8 -9.32 -12.39 11.80
C SER A 8 -9.45 -10.91 12.12
N LEU A 9 -8.50 -10.10 11.64
CA LEU A 9 -8.58 -8.66 11.75
C LEU A 9 -9.86 -8.17 11.05
N LYS A 10 -10.63 -7.33 11.74
CA LYS A 10 -11.79 -6.62 11.19
C LYS A 10 -11.34 -5.61 10.14
N ALA A 11 -12.23 -5.25 9.22
CA ALA A 11 -11.93 -4.26 8.18
C ALA A 11 -11.40 -2.93 8.74
N SER A 12 -11.94 -2.48 9.89
CA SER A 12 -11.46 -1.29 10.59
C SER A 12 -10.03 -1.43 11.14
N GLU A 13 -9.65 -2.63 11.60
CA GLU A 13 -8.31 -2.91 12.10
C GLU A 13 -7.30 -2.99 10.95
N TRP A 14 -7.70 -3.56 9.81
CA TRP A 14 -6.91 -3.49 8.57
C TRP A 14 -6.72 -2.05 8.10
N ALA A 15 -7.76 -1.23 8.13
CA ALA A 15 -7.66 0.18 7.77
C ALA A 15 -6.69 0.91 8.71
N LEU A 16 -6.78 0.69 10.02
CA LEU A 16 -5.86 1.30 10.99
C LEU A 16 -4.40 0.88 10.75
N LEU A 17 -4.18 -0.41 10.44
CA LEU A 17 -2.86 -0.94 10.10
C LEU A 17 -2.24 -0.19 8.93
N TYR A 18 -2.93 -0.12 7.79
CA TYR A 18 -2.37 0.48 6.58
C TYR A 18 -2.33 2.01 6.60
N LYS A 19 -3.28 2.66 7.28
CA LYS A 19 -3.37 4.13 7.32
C LYS A 19 -2.46 4.78 8.36
N VAL A 20 -2.16 4.07 9.44
CA VAL A 20 -1.46 4.66 10.60
C VAL A 20 -0.17 3.91 10.91
N TYR A 21 -0.27 2.62 11.23
CA TYR A 21 0.88 1.88 11.74
C TYR A 21 1.97 1.65 10.69
N ILE A 22 1.61 1.24 9.47
CA ILE A 22 2.61 1.00 8.42
C ILE A 22 3.34 2.31 8.02
N PRO A 23 2.65 3.44 7.74
CA PRO A 23 3.33 4.72 7.50
C PRO A 23 4.26 5.12 8.64
N PHE A 24 3.80 4.97 9.89
CA PHE A 24 4.61 5.30 11.06
C PHE A 24 5.89 4.46 11.14
N LEU A 25 5.78 3.14 10.91
CA LEU A 25 6.94 2.23 10.87
C LEU A 25 7.92 2.56 9.74
N MET A 26 7.41 2.99 8.58
CA MET A 26 8.25 3.42 7.46
C MET A 26 9.02 4.69 7.82
N LEU A 27 8.36 5.68 8.43
CA LEU A 27 8.99 6.92 8.89
C LEU A 27 10.03 6.65 9.98
N SER A 28 9.71 5.82 10.98
CA SER A 28 10.64 5.49 12.06
C SER A 28 11.89 4.80 11.54
N LYS A 29 11.76 3.92 10.54
CA LYS A 29 12.89 3.29 9.87
C LYS A 29 13.76 4.32 9.14
N GLN A 30 13.15 5.26 8.42
CA GLN A 30 13.89 6.28 7.68
C GLN A 30 14.68 7.21 8.62
N MET A 31 14.06 7.67 9.71
CA MET A 31 14.71 8.47 10.75
C MET A 31 15.91 7.75 11.37
N SER A 32 15.76 6.46 11.70
CA SER A 32 16.85 5.66 12.29
C SER A 32 18.02 5.44 11.32
N LEU A 33 17.76 5.36 10.01
CA LEU A 33 18.80 5.25 9.00
C LEU A 33 19.60 6.56 8.84
N ASP A 34 18.94 7.72 8.98
CA ASP A 34 19.59 9.02 8.86
C ASP A 34 20.52 9.32 10.04
N GLU A 35 20.15 8.93 11.26
CA GLU A 35 21.03 9.03 12.45
C GLU A 35 22.32 8.20 12.29
N HIS A 36 22.23 7.01 11.68
CA HIS A 36 23.38 6.13 11.47
C HIS A 36 24.28 6.54 10.30
N LYS A 37 23.82 7.37 9.35
CA LYS A 37 24.68 7.91 8.27
C LYS A 37 25.69 8.94 8.80
N SER A 38 25.48 9.51 9.99
CA SER A 38 26.45 10.41 10.66
C SER A 38 27.61 9.67 11.35
N GLY A 39 27.56 8.35 11.50
CA GLY A 39 28.58 7.56 12.20
C GLY A 39 28.88 6.26 11.48
N LYS A 40 30.10 6.12 10.95
CA LYS A 40 30.62 4.91 10.29
C LYS A 40 30.40 3.65 11.14
N THR A 41 29.28 2.94 10.95
CA THR A 41 29.12 1.53 11.34
C THR A 41 28.01 0.93 10.48
N GLN A 42 28.42 0.34 9.34
CA GLN A 42 27.55 -0.52 8.54
C GLN A 42 27.28 -1.81 9.33
N ARG A 43 26.18 -1.89 10.08
CA ARG A 43 25.65 -3.18 10.53
C ARG A 43 24.99 -3.88 9.34
N LYS A 44 25.80 -4.68 8.67
CA LYS A 44 25.49 -5.54 7.53
C LYS A 44 24.65 -6.75 8.01
N MET A 45 23.38 -6.53 8.34
CA MET A 45 22.39 -7.60 8.60
C MET A 45 21.00 -7.20 8.09
N GLY A 46 20.94 -6.55 6.92
CA GLY A 46 19.70 -6.04 6.34
C GLY A 46 19.63 -6.31 4.84
N LEU A 47 18.40 -6.30 4.30
CA LEU A 47 18.10 -6.28 2.87
C LEU A 47 18.98 -5.23 2.17
N SER A 48 19.36 -5.47 0.90
CA SER A 48 20.04 -4.47 0.07
C SER A 48 19.31 -3.13 0.14
N GLU A 49 20.05 -2.00 0.18
CA GLU A 49 19.47 -0.65 0.21
C GLU A 49 18.49 -0.44 -0.95
N GLU A 50 18.85 -0.95 -2.13
CA GLU A 50 18.00 -0.93 -3.32
C GLU A 50 16.67 -1.69 -3.09
N LEU A 51 16.75 -2.92 -2.58
CA LEU A 51 15.56 -3.73 -2.27
C LEU A 51 14.69 -3.10 -1.18
N SER A 52 15.32 -2.46 -0.19
CA SER A 52 14.63 -1.69 0.85
C SER A 52 13.89 -0.49 0.26
N ASN A 53 14.51 0.24 -0.67
CA ASN A 53 13.90 1.38 -1.35
C ASN A 53 12.74 0.96 -2.24
N GLU A 54 12.89 -0.12 -3.00
CA GLU A 54 11.82 -0.66 -3.84
C GLU A 54 10.64 -1.17 -3.01
N LEU A 55 10.88 -1.86 -1.90
CA LEU A 55 9.82 -2.27 -0.98
C LEU A 55 9.09 -1.06 -0.37
N THR A 56 9.82 0.00 -0.04
CA THR A 56 9.27 1.24 0.51
C THR A 56 8.37 1.92 -0.53
N LYS A 57 8.82 2.08 -1.77
CA LYS A 57 8.02 2.64 -2.87
C LYS A 57 6.79 1.80 -3.18
N ASN A 58 6.93 0.47 -3.22
CA ASN A 58 5.83 -0.46 -3.43
C ASN A 58 4.76 -0.30 -2.33
N THR A 59 5.19 -0.28 -1.07
CA THR A 59 4.31 -0.12 0.09
C THR A 59 3.62 1.24 0.07
N PHE A 60 4.31 2.31 -0.31
CA PHE A 60 3.71 3.64 -0.45
C PHE A 60 2.57 3.64 -1.48
N ASN A 61 2.80 3.05 -2.67
CA ASN A 61 1.76 2.94 -3.69
C ASN A 61 0.53 2.15 -3.20
N LEU A 62 0.75 1.06 -2.45
CA LEU A 62 -0.35 0.29 -1.85
C LEU A 62 -1.17 1.14 -0.87
N ILE A 63 -0.50 1.86 0.04
CA ILE A 63 -1.16 2.70 1.04
C ILE A 63 -1.94 3.83 0.36
N SER A 64 -1.38 4.48 -0.66
CA SER A 64 -2.08 5.51 -1.43
C SER A 64 -3.34 4.97 -2.09
N ALA A 65 -3.28 3.80 -2.73
CA ALA A 65 -4.45 3.16 -3.31
C ALA A 65 -5.52 2.82 -2.24
N ILE A 66 -5.11 2.26 -1.09
CA ILE A 66 -6.02 1.97 0.03
C ILE A 66 -6.66 3.24 0.56
N ASN A 67 -5.89 4.33 0.72
CA ASN A 67 -6.42 5.61 1.20
C ASN A 67 -7.52 6.13 0.30
N ILE A 68 -7.29 6.13 -1.02
CA ILE A 68 -8.30 6.55 -2.00
C ILE A 68 -9.54 5.64 -1.92
N ALA A 69 -9.36 4.32 -1.96
CA ALA A 69 -10.48 3.37 -1.96
C ALA A 69 -11.31 3.34 -0.69
N THR A 70 -10.80 3.92 0.40
CA THR A 70 -11.49 3.97 1.69
C THR A 70 -11.85 5.40 2.09
N ASN A 71 -11.72 6.36 1.18
CA ASN A 71 -12.27 7.69 1.38
C ASN A 71 -13.80 7.65 1.31
N ARG A 72 -14.44 8.58 2.04
CA ARG A 72 -15.92 8.69 2.04
C ARG A 72 -16.48 9.23 0.73
N THR A 73 -15.67 10.03 0.03
CA THR A 73 -16.00 10.68 -1.23
C THR A 73 -14.83 10.44 -2.17
N VAL A 74 -15.13 10.12 -3.43
CA VAL A 74 -14.13 9.80 -4.44
C VAL A 74 -14.49 10.53 -5.72
N SER A 75 -13.57 11.37 -6.20
CA SER A 75 -13.68 12.07 -7.48
C SER A 75 -13.21 11.21 -8.65
N MET A 76 -13.41 11.71 -9.87
CA MET A 76 -12.86 11.09 -11.08
C MET A 76 -11.32 11.10 -11.11
N ASP A 77 -10.72 12.17 -10.58
CA ASP A 77 -9.28 12.28 -10.44
C ASP A 77 -8.74 11.25 -9.45
N ASP A 78 -9.47 11.00 -8.36
CA ASP A 78 -9.13 9.95 -7.40
C ASP A 78 -9.18 8.56 -8.06
N ALA A 79 -10.12 8.30 -8.97
CA ALA A 79 -10.18 7.02 -9.69
C ALA A 79 -8.95 6.80 -10.60
N THR A 80 -8.49 7.88 -11.22
CA THR A 80 -7.26 7.86 -12.03
C THR A 80 -6.04 7.65 -11.14
N ALA A 81 -5.93 8.41 -10.04
CA ALA A 81 -4.84 8.28 -9.07
C ALA A 81 -4.79 6.87 -8.44
N PHE A 82 -5.95 6.28 -8.11
CA PHE A 82 -6.03 4.90 -7.64
C PHE A 82 -5.43 3.95 -8.68
N SER A 83 -5.87 4.06 -9.94
CA SER A 83 -5.42 3.19 -11.03
C SER A 83 -3.91 3.25 -11.19
N GLU A 84 -3.32 4.44 -11.13
CA GLU A 84 -1.89 4.63 -11.20
C GLU A 84 -1.14 3.97 -10.04
N HIS A 85 -1.56 4.24 -8.81
CA HIS A 85 -0.92 3.68 -7.62
C HIS A 85 -1.05 2.16 -7.58
N TRP A 86 -2.24 1.64 -7.88
CA TRP A 86 -2.50 0.21 -7.93
C TRP A 86 -1.63 -0.49 -8.98
N LYS A 87 -1.52 0.07 -10.20
CA LYS A 87 -0.66 -0.46 -11.26
C LYS A 87 0.82 -0.45 -10.86
N LYS A 88 1.31 0.65 -10.27
CA LYS A 88 2.70 0.75 -9.78
C LYS A 88 2.98 -0.28 -8.68
N PHE A 89 2.06 -0.44 -7.73
CA PHE A 89 2.13 -1.49 -6.70
C PHE A 89 2.16 -2.88 -7.34
N PHE A 90 1.22 -3.19 -8.21
CA PHE A 90 1.08 -4.54 -8.76
C PHE A 90 2.30 -4.97 -9.59
N LEU A 91 2.80 -4.09 -10.48
CA LEU A 91 3.97 -4.39 -11.31
C LEU A 91 5.24 -4.60 -10.48
N SER A 92 5.49 -3.71 -9.50
CA SER A 92 6.65 -3.86 -8.62
C SER A 92 6.52 -5.07 -7.70
N ASN A 93 5.31 -5.43 -7.26
CA ASN A 93 5.07 -6.60 -6.43
C ASN A 93 5.41 -7.92 -7.15
N GLN A 94 5.18 -8.01 -8.46
CA GLN A 94 5.59 -9.18 -9.25
C GLN A 94 7.12 -9.36 -9.27
N HIS A 95 7.88 -8.25 -9.27
CA HIS A 95 9.33 -8.30 -9.21
C HIS A 95 9.85 -8.60 -7.79
N LEU A 96 9.26 -7.97 -6.77
CA LEU A 96 9.64 -8.14 -5.37
C LEU A 96 9.28 -9.53 -4.83
N LEU A 97 8.17 -10.11 -5.30
CA LEU A 97 7.62 -11.39 -4.82
C LEU A 97 7.27 -12.31 -6.01
N PRO A 98 8.27 -12.79 -6.79
CA PRO A 98 8.03 -13.49 -8.06
C PRO A 98 7.33 -14.86 -7.89
N LYS A 99 7.37 -15.44 -6.69
CA LYS A 99 6.69 -16.70 -6.37
C LYS A 99 5.23 -16.50 -5.94
N GLN A 100 4.80 -15.26 -5.74
CA GLN A 100 3.43 -14.97 -5.31
C GLN A 100 2.48 -15.08 -6.50
N LYS A 101 1.51 -15.99 -6.39
CA LYS A 101 0.43 -16.11 -7.37
C LYS A 101 -0.54 -14.93 -7.25
N ILE A 102 -0.99 -14.42 -8.38
CA ILE A 102 -2.08 -13.45 -8.46
C ILE A 102 -3.33 -14.15 -7.89
N LYS A 103 -3.95 -13.50 -6.89
CA LYS A 103 -5.20 -13.98 -6.28
C LYS A 103 -6.39 -13.26 -6.91
N PRO A 104 -7.61 -13.86 -6.91
CA PRO A 104 -8.82 -13.21 -7.40
C PRO A 104 -9.04 -11.79 -6.83
N ASN A 105 -8.68 -11.56 -5.56
CA ASN A 105 -8.80 -10.24 -4.95
C ASN A 105 -7.92 -9.16 -5.62
N HIS A 106 -6.79 -9.53 -6.22
CA HIS A 106 -5.97 -8.57 -6.97
C HIS A 106 -6.67 -8.17 -8.27
N HIS A 107 -7.27 -9.14 -8.97
CA HIS A 107 -8.07 -8.87 -10.16
C HIS A 107 -9.31 -8.05 -9.83
N PHE A 108 -9.98 -8.33 -8.70
CA PHE A 108 -11.12 -7.52 -8.27
C PHE A 108 -10.72 -6.07 -7.99
N ALA A 109 -9.52 -5.85 -7.44
CA ALA A 109 -9.03 -4.51 -7.18
C ALA A 109 -8.72 -3.71 -8.47
N ASP A 110 -8.43 -4.38 -9.59
CA ASP A 110 -8.30 -3.70 -10.90
C ASP A 110 -9.62 -3.02 -11.33
N HIS A 111 -10.77 -3.50 -10.83
CA HIS A 111 -12.09 -2.97 -11.16
C HIS A 111 -12.56 -1.84 -10.23
N ILE A 112 -11.85 -1.56 -9.13
CA ILE A 112 -12.23 -0.52 -8.17
C ILE A 112 -12.45 0.86 -8.82
N PRO A 113 -11.62 1.32 -9.78
CA PRO A 113 -11.87 2.56 -10.51
C PRO A 113 -13.25 2.61 -11.15
N GLU A 114 -13.70 1.53 -11.81
CA GLU A 114 -15.02 1.48 -12.45
C GLU A 114 -16.14 1.58 -11.41
N LEU A 115 -15.94 0.99 -10.22
CA LEU A 115 -16.89 1.14 -9.12
C LEU A 115 -16.97 2.60 -8.63
N PHE A 116 -15.87 3.36 -8.65
CA PHE A 116 -15.89 4.80 -8.35
C PHE A 116 -16.67 5.60 -9.39
N HIS A 117 -16.58 5.24 -10.68
CA HIS A 117 -17.36 5.91 -11.72
C HIS A 117 -18.86 5.66 -11.52
N CYS A 118 -19.24 4.44 -11.13
CA CYS A 118 -20.63 4.08 -10.91
C CYS A 118 -21.22 4.67 -9.62
N TRP A 119 -20.44 4.76 -8.53
CA TRP A 119 -20.97 5.03 -7.20
C TRP A 119 -20.17 6.03 -6.33
N GLY A 120 -19.01 6.51 -6.78
CA GLY A 120 -18.12 7.38 -6.00
C GLY A 120 -18.45 8.87 -6.07
N CYS A 121 -18.93 9.36 -7.22
CA CYS A 121 -19.22 10.78 -7.47
C CYS A 121 -20.61 11.23 -6.97
N GLN A 122 -21.10 10.74 -5.83
CA GLN A 122 -22.42 11.15 -5.30
C GLN A 122 -22.42 12.48 -4.53
N GLY A 123 -21.35 13.30 -4.64
CA GLY A 123 -21.18 14.54 -3.87
C GLY A 123 -21.31 15.85 -4.67
N GLU A 124 -21.35 15.81 -6.00
CA GLU A 124 -21.49 17.02 -6.84
C GLU A 124 -22.89 17.06 -7.46
N SER A 125 -23.88 17.33 -6.61
CA SER A 125 -25.14 17.90 -7.08
C SER A 125 -24.89 19.37 -7.44
N MET A 126 -25.10 19.70 -8.73
CA MET A 126 -25.27 21.05 -9.28
C MET A 126 -26.11 21.97 -8.39
#